data_AF-A0A7C0UPR1-F1
#
_entry.id   AF-A0A7C0UPR1-F1
#
_cell.length_a   1.000
_cell.length_b   1.000
_cell.length_c   1.000
_cell.angle_alpha   90.00
_cell.angle_beta   90.00
_cell.angle_gamma   90.00
#
_symmetry.space_group_name_H-M   'P 1'
#
loop_
_entity.id
_entity.type
_entity.pdbx_description
1 polymer ?
#
loop_
_entity_poly.entity_id
_entity_poly.type
_entity_poly.pdbx_seq_one_letter_code
_entity_poly.pdbx_strand_id
1 'polypeptide(L)'
;MWDGVRVTRDLVRKWGKFAFDVCGVGRSKMFQVSRNIFITHTHNDHLPLREALSKEAKIFVASPLLPRIQRLYPHLTIEEYTDYLQTEHTFIANGRVTKAVTFGYFIHSLVLIPESDHAEKILEEYRSRYTLVFAFKQPRNHFGELFNNHRRDIFLLDNTVWKPYAPNIIPKIIPAEIDRNSKYLIIPRRPLKL
;
A
#
# COMPACT_ATOMS: atom_id res chain seq x y z
N MET A 1 13.69 16.76 -13.46
CA MET A 1 13.67 17.62 -12.26
C MET A 1 12.31 17.46 -11.60
N TRP A 2 12.24 17.25 -10.27
CA TRP A 2 11.00 16.98 -9.54
C TRP A 2 10.90 18.01 -8.41
N ASP A 3 10.10 19.05 -8.62
CA ASP A 3 9.70 20.03 -7.60
C ASP A 3 8.18 19.91 -7.36
N GLY A 4 7.77 18.72 -6.95
CA GLY A 4 6.41 18.41 -6.51
C GLY A 4 6.24 18.77 -5.04
N VAL A 5 6.08 20.07 -4.78
CA VAL A 5 5.69 20.62 -3.48
C VAL A 5 4.32 20.05 -3.10
N ARG A 6 4.29 19.00 -2.26
CA ARG A 6 3.27 18.75 -1.21
C ARG A 6 3.27 17.35 -0.58
N VAL A 7 4.19 16.46 -0.95
CA VAL A 7 4.65 15.46 0.02
C VAL A 7 5.85 16.08 0.74
N THR A 8 5.62 16.61 1.94
CA THR A 8 6.64 17.41 2.64
C THR A 8 7.89 16.56 2.86
N ARG A 9 9.08 17.20 2.89
CA ARG A 9 10.34 16.52 3.28
C ARG A 9 10.17 15.77 4.60
N ASP A 10 9.31 16.25 5.49
CA ASP A 10 8.95 15.58 6.73
C ASP A 10 8.23 14.25 6.52
N LEU A 11 7.28 14.15 5.58
CA LEU A 11 6.62 12.89 5.27
C LEU A 11 7.61 11.88 4.68
N VAL A 12 8.55 12.33 3.84
CA VAL A 12 9.63 11.46 3.33
C VAL A 12 10.57 11.01 4.43
N ARG A 13 10.91 11.90 5.39
CA ARG A 13 11.74 11.54 6.54
C ARG A 13 11.03 10.53 7.45
N LYS A 14 9.73 10.67 7.65
CA LYS A 14 8.92 9.78 8.49
C LYS A 14 8.62 8.44 7.80
N TRP A 15 8.21 8.48 6.53
CA TRP A 15 7.58 7.37 5.80
C TRP A 15 8.17 7.06 4.41
N GLY A 16 9.30 7.68 4.01
CA GLY A 16 10.32 6.90 3.29
C GLY A 16 10.67 5.68 4.13
N LYS A 17 11.55 4.75 3.79
CA LYS A 17 11.65 3.42 4.46
C LYS A 17 10.38 2.54 4.42
N PHE A 18 9.15 3.05 4.45
CA PHE A 18 7.93 2.26 4.35
C PHE A 18 7.37 2.22 2.92
N ALA A 19 6.71 1.11 2.60
CA ALA A 19 5.73 1.01 1.54
C ALA A 19 4.49 0.30 2.11
N PHE A 20 3.33 0.67 1.61
CA PHE A 20 2.04 0.13 2.00
C PHE A 20 1.45 -0.49 0.74
N ASP A 21 1.36 -1.82 0.72
CA ASP A 21 1.18 -2.60 -0.49
C ASP A 21 2.24 -2.24 -1.54
N VAL A 22 1.82 -1.53 -2.58
CA VAL A 22 2.69 -1.04 -3.68
C VAL A 22 2.90 0.47 -3.68
N CYS A 23 2.28 1.16 -2.73
CA CYS A 23 2.30 2.62 -2.60
C CYS A 23 3.34 3.07 -1.57
N GLY A 24 3.83 4.30 -1.70
CA GLY A 24 4.77 4.83 -0.74
C GLY A 24 5.28 6.23 -1.07
N VAL A 25 6.08 6.76 -0.15
CA VAL A 25 6.50 8.16 -0.17
C VAL A 25 7.95 8.29 -0.62
N GLY A 26 8.22 9.34 -1.40
CA GLY A 26 9.56 9.71 -1.86
C GLY A 26 9.99 9.00 -3.13
N ARG A 27 11.27 9.17 -3.49
CA ARG A 27 11.81 8.56 -4.71
C ARG A 27 12.03 7.07 -4.48
N SER A 28 11.52 6.25 -5.39
CA SER A 28 11.88 4.85 -5.52
C SER A 28 12.39 4.62 -6.93
N LYS A 29 13.51 3.88 -7.07
CA LYS A 29 13.79 3.26 -8.35
C LYS A 29 12.74 2.17 -8.49
N MET A 30 11.93 2.20 -9.55
CA MET A 30 10.84 1.23 -9.77
C MET A 30 11.29 -0.24 -9.67
N PHE A 31 12.59 -0.49 -9.81
CA PHE A 31 13.23 -1.78 -9.66
C PHE A 31 14.29 -1.69 -8.56
N GLN A 32 14.37 -2.72 -7.71
CA GLN A 32 15.22 -2.82 -6.52
C GLN A 32 14.73 -1.98 -5.33
N VAL A 33 13.43 -2.03 -5.06
CA VAL A 33 12.86 -1.34 -3.90
C VAL A 33 13.31 -2.02 -2.61
N SER A 34 14.05 -1.30 -1.76
CA SER A 34 14.47 -1.71 -0.42
C SER A 34 13.67 -0.95 0.64
N ARG A 35 12.45 -1.44 0.91
CA ARG A 35 11.52 -0.86 1.88
C ARG A 35 11.02 -1.93 2.86
N ASN A 36 10.48 -1.45 3.97
CA ASN A 36 9.61 -2.19 4.88
C ASN A 36 8.19 -2.11 4.30
N ILE A 37 7.69 -3.22 3.77
CA ILE A 37 6.45 -3.30 3.00
C ILE A 37 5.37 -3.94 3.85
N PHE A 38 4.27 -3.24 4.09
CA PHE A 38 3.11 -3.79 4.79
C PHE A 38 2.06 -4.24 3.78
N ILE A 39 1.68 -5.53 3.80
CA ILE A 39 0.69 -6.08 2.87
C ILE A 39 -0.66 -6.21 3.54
N THR A 40 -1.66 -5.51 3.01
CA THR A 40 -3.01 -5.46 3.60
C THR A 40 -3.84 -6.69 3.27
N HIS A 41 -3.67 -7.26 2.07
CA HIS A 41 -4.35 -8.46 1.60
C HIS A 41 -3.71 -8.97 0.29
N THR A 42 -4.31 -9.98 -0.34
CA THR A 42 -3.66 -10.75 -1.43
C THR A 42 -4.24 -10.52 -2.82
N HIS A 43 -4.98 -9.43 -3.03
CA HIS A 43 -5.37 -9.04 -4.37
C HIS A 43 -4.14 -8.59 -5.19
N ASN A 44 -4.13 -8.91 -6.48
CA ASN A 44 -2.95 -8.76 -7.34
C ASN A 44 -2.49 -7.30 -7.53
N ASP A 45 -3.36 -6.33 -7.27
CA ASP A 45 -3.05 -4.90 -7.33
C ASP A 45 -2.47 -4.34 -6.02
N HIS A 46 -2.45 -5.16 -4.96
CA HIS A 46 -1.81 -4.85 -3.68
C HIS A 46 -0.49 -5.62 -3.48
N LEU A 47 -0.31 -6.74 -4.18
CA LEU A 47 0.91 -7.54 -4.11
C LEU A 47 2.03 -6.91 -4.95
N PRO A 48 3.19 -6.57 -4.36
CA PRO A 48 4.35 -6.14 -5.12
C PRO A 48 4.80 -7.18 -6.14
N LEU A 49 5.14 -6.73 -7.35
CA LEU A 49 5.79 -7.57 -8.33
C LEU A 49 7.16 -8.00 -7.79
N ARG A 50 7.36 -9.31 -7.63
CA ARG A 50 8.59 -9.87 -7.06
C ARG A 50 9.87 -9.29 -7.66
N GLU A 51 9.91 -9.15 -8.98
CA GLU A 51 11.06 -8.67 -9.76
C GLU A 51 11.43 -7.21 -9.46
N ALA A 52 10.52 -6.44 -8.88
CA ALA A 52 10.75 -5.05 -8.49
C ALA A 52 11.42 -4.93 -7.11
N LEU A 53 11.43 -5.98 -6.29
CA LEU A 53 11.92 -5.95 -4.92
C LEU A 53 13.42 -6.22 -4.82
N SER A 54 14.09 -5.50 -3.91
CA SER A 54 15.47 -5.81 -3.49
C SER A 54 15.48 -6.98 -2.51
N LYS A 55 16.58 -7.74 -2.44
CA LYS A 55 16.80 -8.75 -1.37
C LYS A 55 16.78 -8.15 0.03
N GLU A 56 17.03 -6.84 0.14
CA GLU A 56 16.98 -6.09 1.40
C GLU A 56 15.55 -5.65 1.78
N ALA A 57 14.57 -5.86 0.91
CA ALA A 57 13.18 -5.57 1.25
C ALA A 57 12.71 -6.50 2.36
N LYS A 58 11.94 -5.94 3.30
CA LYS A 58 11.28 -6.70 4.37
C LYS A 58 9.78 -6.58 4.19
N ILE A 59 9.07 -7.70 4.28
CA ILE A 59 7.62 -7.72 4.20
C ILE A 59 7.05 -7.97 5.60
N PHE A 60 6.14 -7.12 6.03
CA PHE A 60 5.39 -7.21 7.28
C PHE A 60 3.94 -7.57 6.99
N VAL A 61 3.44 -8.59 7.67
CA VAL A 61 2.11 -9.15 7.44
C VAL A 61 1.44 -9.59 8.73
N ALA A 62 0.13 -9.49 8.80
CA ALA A 62 -0.64 -10.13 9.86
C ALA A 62 -0.47 -11.66 9.80
N SER A 63 -0.53 -12.32 10.96
CA SER A 63 -0.36 -13.78 11.11
C SER A 63 -1.10 -14.61 10.05
N PRO A 64 -2.39 -14.33 9.74
CA PRO A 64 -3.14 -15.14 8.77
C PRO A 64 -2.61 -15.05 7.33
N LEU A 65 -1.90 -13.98 6.97
CA LEU A 65 -1.31 -13.81 5.63
C LEU A 65 0.06 -14.48 5.50
N LEU A 66 0.75 -14.74 6.60
CA LEU A 66 2.16 -15.15 6.61
C LEU A 66 2.47 -16.36 5.71
N PRO A 67 1.73 -17.49 5.77
CA PRO A 67 2.05 -18.68 4.97
C PRO A 67 1.84 -18.45 3.46
N ARG A 68 0.90 -17.58 3.09
CA ARG A 68 0.65 -17.23 1.69
C ARG A 68 1.77 -16.34 1.16
N ILE A 69 2.17 -15.34 1.94
CA ILE A 69 3.16 -14.35 1.55
C ILE A 69 4.57 -14.97 1.49
N GLN A 70 4.92 -15.88 2.42
CA GLN A 70 6.16 -16.67 2.36
C GLN A 70 6.30 -17.49 1.07
N ARG A 71 5.20 -18.09 0.60
CA ARG A 71 5.20 -18.83 -0.66
C ARG A 71 5.40 -17.93 -1.89
N LEU A 72 4.86 -16.71 -1.86
CA LEU A 72 4.99 -15.75 -2.96
C LEU A 72 6.40 -15.13 -3.03
N TYR A 73 7.03 -14.89 -1.87
CA TYR A 73 8.34 -14.24 -1.79
C TYR A 73 9.36 -15.07 -0.98
N PRO A 74 9.73 -16.28 -1.41
CA PRO A 74 10.55 -17.22 -0.62
C PRO A 74 12.02 -16.80 -0.40
N HIS A 75 12.41 -15.65 -0.95
CA HIS A 75 13.78 -15.13 -0.98
C HIS A 75 13.90 -13.78 -0.25
N LEU A 76 12.80 -13.32 0.35
CA LEU A 76 12.75 -12.08 1.12
C LEU A 76 12.56 -12.41 2.60
N THR A 77 12.97 -11.47 3.45
CA THR A 77 12.62 -11.50 4.87
C THR A 77 11.15 -11.16 5.02
N ILE A 78 10.38 -12.08 5.59
CA ILE A 78 8.95 -11.88 5.90
C ILE A 78 8.76 -12.04 7.40
N GLU A 79 8.27 -10.98 8.03
CA GLU A 79 8.07 -10.89 9.47
C GLU A 79 6.56 -10.76 9.75
N GLU A 80 6.11 -11.50 10.76
CA GLU A 80 4.78 -11.31 11.33
C GLU A 80 4.72 -9.96 12.04
N TYR A 81 3.65 -9.22 11.80
CA TYR A 81 3.32 -8.00 12.52
C TYR A 81 2.10 -8.29 13.40
N THR A 82 2.19 -7.97 14.68
CA THR A 82 1.18 -8.37 15.68
C THR A 82 0.18 -7.27 16.02
N ASP A 83 0.53 -6.00 15.77
CA ASP A 83 -0.34 -4.86 16.05
C ASP A 83 -1.16 -4.49 14.80
N TYR A 84 -2.24 -5.25 14.59
CA TYR A 84 -3.09 -5.16 13.40
C TYR A 84 -4.58 -5.16 13.73
N LEU A 85 -5.34 -4.55 12.82
CA LEU A 85 -6.80 -4.58 12.73
C LEU A 85 -7.18 -5.61 11.66
N GLN A 86 -8.15 -6.47 11.95
CA GLN A 86 -8.78 -7.31 10.93
C GLN A 86 -10.12 -6.69 10.50
N THR A 87 -10.37 -6.63 9.20
CA THR A 87 -11.64 -6.17 8.63
C THR A 87 -12.02 -6.99 7.40
N GLU A 88 -13.10 -6.60 6.73
CA GLU A 88 -13.60 -7.23 5.51
C GLU A 88 -13.83 -6.19 4.42
N HIS A 89 -13.62 -6.61 3.18
CA HIS A 89 -13.89 -5.84 1.97
C HIS A 89 -14.80 -6.65 1.05
N THR A 90 -15.96 -6.09 0.71
CA THR A 90 -16.91 -6.64 -0.26
C THR A 90 -16.61 -6.10 -1.67
N PHE A 91 -16.45 -7.00 -2.64
CA PHE A 91 -16.13 -6.67 -4.02
C PHE A 91 -16.84 -7.60 -5.02
N ILE A 92 -16.88 -7.21 -6.28
CA ILE A 92 -17.44 -8.04 -7.36
C ILE A 92 -16.31 -8.77 -8.08
N ALA A 93 -16.38 -10.10 -8.10
CA ALA A 93 -15.48 -10.96 -8.87
C ALA A 93 -16.29 -11.94 -9.71
N ASN A 94 -15.99 -12.02 -11.01
CA ASN A 94 -16.67 -12.92 -11.95
C ASN A 94 -18.21 -12.81 -11.89
N GLY A 95 -18.73 -11.58 -11.74
CA GLY A 95 -20.16 -11.30 -11.64
C GLY A 95 -20.81 -11.67 -10.30
N ARG A 96 -20.05 -12.04 -9.28
CA ARG A 96 -20.55 -12.39 -7.95
C ARG A 96 -20.01 -11.47 -6.86
N VAL A 97 -20.87 -11.13 -5.89
CA VAL A 97 -20.48 -10.43 -4.67
C VAL A 97 -19.67 -11.38 -3.80
N THR A 98 -18.44 -10.99 -3.48
CA THR A 98 -17.45 -11.77 -2.72
C THR A 98 -16.90 -10.91 -1.59
N LYS A 99 -16.45 -11.54 -0.51
CA LYS A 99 -15.76 -10.86 0.59
C LYS A 99 -14.32 -11.34 0.71
N ALA A 100 -13.41 -10.44 1.01
CA ALA A 100 -12.02 -10.74 1.39
C ALA A 100 -11.76 -10.22 2.80
N VAL A 101 -11.01 -11.00 3.58
CA VAL A 101 -10.45 -10.52 4.85
C VAL A 101 -9.26 -9.63 4.53
N THR A 102 -9.22 -8.45 5.14
CA THR A 102 -8.14 -7.47 4.95
C THR A 102 -7.60 -7.02 6.30
N PHE A 103 -6.35 -6.55 6.30
CA PHE A 103 -5.60 -6.25 7.52
C PHE A 103 -5.06 -4.82 7.49
N GLY A 104 -5.40 -4.05 8.52
CA GLY A 104 -4.80 -2.77 8.84
C GLY A 104 -3.70 -2.90 9.87
N TYR A 105 -2.81 -1.91 9.96
CA TYR A 105 -1.63 -1.98 10.82
C TYR A 105 -1.42 -0.68 11.59
N PHE A 106 -1.11 -0.80 12.88
CA PHE A 106 -0.69 0.33 13.71
C PHE A 106 0.84 0.45 13.64
N ILE A 107 1.33 1.49 12.96
CA ILE A 107 2.76 1.68 12.69
C ILE A 107 3.20 2.99 13.32
N HIS A 108 3.68 2.92 14.56
CA HIS A 108 4.06 4.11 15.35
C HIS A 108 2.85 5.07 15.50
N SER A 109 2.91 6.27 14.91
CA SER A 109 1.84 7.28 14.97
C SER A 109 0.87 7.22 13.78
N LEU A 110 0.95 6.17 12.94
CA LEU A 110 0.10 6.01 11.76
C LEU A 110 -0.74 4.73 11.87
N VAL A 111 -1.92 4.75 11.27
CA VAL A 111 -2.75 3.55 11.07
C VAL A 111 -2.95 3.37 9.57
N LEU A 112 -2.44 2.25 9.06
CA LEU A 112 -2.76 1.77 7.73
C LEU A 112 -4.12 1.08 7.80
N ILE A 113 -5.09 1.60 7.09
CA ILE A 113 -6.45 1.08 7.00
C ILE A 113 -6.56 0.44 5.62
N PRO A 114 -6.91 -0.85 5.51
CA PRO A 114 -6.97 -1.51 4.22
C PRO A 114 -8.26 -1.09 3.48
N GLU A 115 -8.48 -1.66 2.30
CA GLU A 115 -9.82 -1.68 1.73
C GLU A 115 -10.78 -2.35 2.75
N SER A 116 -11.88 -1.68 3.07
CA SER A 116 -12.77 -2.07 4.16
C SER A 116 -14.19 -1.55 3.96
N ASP A 117 -15.17 -2.39 4.28
CA ASP A 117 -16.60 -2.04 4.33
C ASP A 117 -16.94 -1.11 5.51
N HIS A 118 -15.98 -0.88 6.43
CA HIS A 118 -16.18 -0.12 7.67
C HIS A 118 -15.21 1.06 7.82
N ALA A 119 -14.62 1.54 6.71
CA ALA A 119 -13.62 2.61 6.71
C ALA A 119 -14.05 3.88 7.48
N GLU A 120 -15.33 4.25 7.43
CA GLU A 120 -15.87 5.43 8.13
C GLU A 120 -15.86 5.26 9.66
N LYS A 121 -16.29 4.10 10.18
CA LYS A 121 -16.24 3.83 11.63
C LYS A 121 -14.80 3.83 12.15
N ILE A 122 -13.90 3.23 11.38
CA ILE A 122 -12.46 3.21 11.68
C ILE A 122 -11.89 4.64 11.68
N LEU A 123 -12.31 5.49 10.72
CA LEU A 123 -11.94 6.90 10.67
C LEU A 123 -12.37 7.61 11.97
N GLU A 124 -13.63 7.48 12.38
CA GLU A 124 -14.15 8.14 13.58
C GLU A 124 -13.41 7.71 14.85
N GLU A 125 -13.12 6.42 14.98
CA GLU A 125 -12.45 5.85 16.14
C GLU A 125 -11.01 6.34 16.29
N TYR A 126 -10.25 6.39 15.18
CA TYR A 126 -8.79 6.58 15.24
C TYR A 126 -8.29 7.97 14.83
N ARG A 127 -9.11 8.81 14.18
CA ARG A 127 -8.68 10.13 13.66
C ARG A 127 -8.14 11.10 14.72
N SER A 128 -8.46 10.91 16.00
CA SER A 128 -7.99 11.77 17.09
C SER A 128 -6.60 11.38 17.62
N ARG A 129 -6.13 10.17 17.30
CA ARG A 129 -4.91 9.57 17.89
C ARG A 129 -3.82 9.31 16.87
N TYR A 130 -4.19 9.12 15.61
CA TYR A 130 -3.29 8.65 14.57
C TYR A 130 -3.39 9.46 13.27
N THR A 131 -2.30 9.45 12.50
CA THR A 131 -2.36 9.79 11.08
C THR A 131 -2.91 8.59 10.32
N LEU A 132 -3.95 8.78 9.51
CA LEU A 132 -4.66 7.68 8.86
C LEU A 132 -4.22 7.55 7.40
N VAL A 133 -3.95 6.33 6.97
CA VAL A 133 -3.52 5.99 5.61
C VAL A 133 -4.45 4.91 5.07
N PHE A 134 -5.24 5.20 4.04
CA PHE A 134 -6.23 4.26 3.50
C PHE A 134 -5.74 3.61 2.21
N ALA A 135 -5.66 2.28 2.17
CA ALA A 135 -5.53 1.53 0.93
C ALA A 135 -6.87 1.58 0.18
N PHE A 136 -6.93 2.22 -0.99
CA PHE A 136 -8.20 2.59 -1.59
C PHE A 136 -8.28 2.30 -3.08
N LYS A 137 -9.39 1.67 -3.49
CA LYS A 137 -9.81 1.51 -4.90
C LYS A 137 -11.33 1.64 -5.10
N GLN A 138 -12.04 2.34 -4.22
CA GLN A 138 -13.47 2.60 -4.44
C GLN A 138 -13.66 3.84 -5.36
N PRO A 139 -14.81 4.01 -6.03
CA PRO A 139 -15.04 5.10 -6.96
C PRO A 139 -14.85 6.48 -6.30
N ARG A 140 -14.24 7.45 -7.00
CA ARG A 140 -13.92 8.81 -6.49
C ARG A 140 -15.11 9.58 -5.88
N ASN A 141 -16.32 9.13 -6.19
CA ASN A 141 -17.63 9.65 -5.78
C ASN A 141 -18.15 9.06 -4.45
N HIS A 142 -17.50 8.04 -3.87
CA HIS A 142 -17.81 7.55 -2.51
C HIS A 142 -17.21 8.42 -1.40
N PHE A 143 -16.28 9.31 -1.74
CA PHE A 143 -15.75 10.27 -0.78
C PHE A 143 -16.74 11.42 -0.62
N GLY A 144 -17.53 11.38 0.44
CA GLY A 144 -18.11 12.61 0.98
C GLY A 144 -17.00 13.61 1.36
N GLU A 145 -17.40 14.80 1.81
CA GLU A 145 -16.49 15.91 2.18
C GLU A 145 -15.42 15.51 3.23
N LEU A 146 -15.58 14.40 3.94
CA LEU A 146 -14.71 13.95 5.02
C LEU A 146 -13.29 13.53 4.59
N PHE A 147 -13.13 12.90 3.42
CA PHE A 147 -11.86 12.30 2.98
C PHE A 147 -11.06 13.15 1.99
N ASN A 148 -11.73 14.06 1.26
CA ASN A 148 -11.13 14.86 0.18
C ASN A 148 -11.03 16.37 0.51
N ASN A 149 -10.86 16.70 1.79
CA ASN A 149 -10.88 18.08 2.32
C ASN A 149 -9.48 18.69 2.54
N HIS A 150 -8.45 18.25 1.80
CA HIS A 150 -7.07 18.73 1.96
C HIS A 150 -6.47 18.56 3.38
N ARG A 151 -7.05 17.68 4.20
CA ARG A 151 -6.51 17.29 5.50
C ARG A 151 -5.10 16.74 5.38
N ARG A 152 -4.25 17.07 6.37
CA ARG A 152 -2.84 16.65 6.44
C ARG A 152 -2.63 15.43 7.33
N ASP A 153 -3.71 14.90 7.89
CA ASP A 153 -3.77 13.79 8.83
C ASP A 153 -4.47 12.55 8.24
N ILE A 154 -5.01 12.65 7.01
CA ILE A 154 -5.61 11.54 6.25
C ILE A 154 -4.93 11.47 4.89
N PHE A 155 -4.45 10.28 4.53
CA PHE A 155 -3.81 9.99 3.26
C PHE A 155 -4.50 8.82 2.56
N LEU A 156 -4.50 8.83 1.22
CA LEU A 156 -5.09 7.79 0.39
C LEU A 156 -3.99 7.17 -0.47
N LEU A 157 -3.87 5.85 -0.44
CA LEU A 157 -3.02 5.10 -1.35
C LEU A 157 -3.78 4.92 -2.66
N ASP A 158 -3.18 5.32 -3.77
CA ASP A 158 -3.72 5.08 -5.10
C ASP A 158 -2.71 4.25 -5.90
N ASN A 159 -2.98 2.94 -5.99
CA ASN A 159 -2.16 1.96 -6.68
C ASN A 159 -2.30 2.01 -8.21
N THR A 160 -3.08 2.96 -8.75
CA THR A 160 -3.28 3.15 -10.20
C THR A 160 -2.45 4.30 -10.76
N VAL A 161 -1.92 5.19 -9.90
CA VAL A 161 -1.15 6.37 -10.30
C VAL A 161 0.31 6.29 -9.84
N TRP A 162 1.24 6.66 -10.72
CA TRP A 162 2.68 6.72 -10.43
C TRP A 162 3.14 8.08 -9.90
N LYS A 163 2.25 9.06 -9.87
CA LYS A 163 2.52 10.42 -9.41
C LYS A 163 1.30 10.91 -8.62
N PRO A 164 1.51 11.60 -7.49
CA PRO A 164 0.41 12.17 -6.73
C PRO A 164 -0.22 13.30 -7.54
N TYR A 165 -1.55 13.31 -7.63
CA TYR A 165 -2.32 14.38 -8.26
C TYR A 165 -2.94 15.33 -7.21
N ALA A 166 -2.88 14.97 -5.94
CA ALA A 166 -3.31 15.80 -4.81
C ALA A 166 -2.40 15.57 -3.59
N PRO A 167 -2.39 16.50 -2.61
CA PRO A 167 -1.41 16.51 -1.51
C PRO A 167 -1.46 15.31 -0.56
N ASN A 168 -2.64 14.72 -0.40
CA ASN A 168 -2.92 13.58 0.48
C ASN A 168 -2.89 12.24 -0.27
N ILE A 169 -2.57 12.23 -1.57
CA ILE A 169 -2.44 11.00 -2.35
C ILE A 169 -1.01 10.47 -2.23
N ILE A 170 -0.89 9.22 -1.82
CA ILE A 170 0.36 8.46 -1.83
C ILE A 170 0.32 7.55 -3.07
N PRO A 171 1.20 7.78 -4.06
CA PRO A 171 1.15 7.06 -5.32
C PRO A 171 1.77 5.66 -5.18
N LYS A 172 1.52 4.85 -6.21
CA LYS A 172 2.30 3.65 -6.51
C LYS A 172 3.77 3.98 -6.72
N ILE A 173 4.64 3.19 -6.09
CA ILE A 173 6.10 3.27 -6.25
C ILE A 173 6.75 1.91 -6.57
N ILE A 174 5.99 0.83 -6.45
CA ILE A 174 6.39 -0.54 -6.80
C ILE A 174 5.37 -1.06 -7.84
N PRO A 175 5.79 -1.70 -8.94
CA PRO A 175 4.88 -2.47 -9.78
C PRO A 175 4.13 -3.52 -8.96
N ALA A 176 2.87 -3.75 -9.24
CA ALA A 176 2.04 -4.78 -8.63
C ALA A 176 1.99 -6.04 -9.52
N GLU A 177 1.60 -7.17 -8.97
CA GLU A 177 1.42 -8.42 -9.73
C GLU A 177 0.42 -8.27 -10.88
N ILE A 178 -0.63 -7.45 -10.72
CA ILE A 178 -1.57 -7.14 -11.80
C ILE A 178 -0.89 -6.49 -13.01
N ASP A 179 0.24 -5.80 -12.81
CA ASP A 179 0.93 -5.13 -13.90
C ASP A 179 1.92 -6.03 -14.65
N ARG A 180 2.09 -7.31 -14.27
CA ARG A 180 3.06 -8.24 -14.86
C ARG A 180 3.00 -8.32 -16.39
N ASN A 181 1.80 -8.18 -16.96
CA ASN A 181 1.57 -8.19 -18.41
C ASN A 181 1.31 -6.80 -19.01
N SER A 182 1.51 -5.74 -18.24
CA SER A 182 1.33 -4.38 -18.74
C SER A 182 2.43 -4.06 -19.75
N LYS A 183 2.02 -3.79 -21.00
CA LYS A 183 2.93 -3.40 -22.09
C LYS A 183 3.72 -2.13 -21.81
N TYR A 184 3.32 -1.36 -20.80
CA TYR A 184 3.95 -0.11 -20.39
C TYR A 184 4.98 -0.27 -19.27
N LEU A 185 5.10 -1.47 -18.67
CA LEU A 185 6.18 -1.78 -17.74
C LEU A 185 7.37 -2.38 -18.47
N ILE A 186 8.34 -1.52 -18.74
CA ILE A 186 9.67 -1.97 -19.15
C ILE A 186 10.39 -2.43 -17.88
N ILE A 187 10.26 -3.72 -17.56
CA ILE A 187 11.09 -4.37 -16.54
C ILE A 187 12.49 -4.54 -17.12
N PRO A 188 13.54 -3.91 -16.55
CA PRO A 188 14.90 -4.15 -17.00
C PRO A 188 15.20 -5.62 -16.77
N ARG A 189 15.31 -6.39 -17.86
CA ARG A 189 15.81 -7.78 -17.83
C ARG A 189 17.29 -7.75 -17.51
N ARG A 190 17.67 -7.50 -16.25
CA ARG A 190 19.01 -7.85 -15.79
C ARG A 190 18.93 -9.28 -15.26
N PRO A 191 19.78 -10.20 -15.75
CA PRO A 191 19.87 -11.51 -15.14
C PRO A 191 20.29 -11.30 -13.68
N LEU A 192 19.51 -11.86 -12.76
CA LEU A 192 19.96 -12.07 -11.38
C LEU A 192 21.21 -12.93 -11.49
N LYS A 193 22.39 -12.33 -11.31
CA LYS A 193 23.59 -13.12 -11.03
C LYS A 193 23.35 -13.79 -9.68
N LEU A 194 23.22 -15.11 -9.73
CA LEU A 194 23.20 -15.99 -8.57
C LEU A 194 24.50 -15.84 -7.79
#